data_AF-A5HJP6-F1
#
_entry.id   AF-A5HJP6-F1
#
_cell.length_a   1.000
_cell.length_b   1.000
_cell.length_c   1.000
_cell.angle_alpha   90.00
_cell.angle_beta   90.00
_cell.angle_gamma   90.00
#
_symmetry.space_group_name_H-M   'P 1'
#
loop_
_entity.id
_entity.type
_entity.pdbx_description
1 polymer ?
#
loop_
_entity_poly.entity_id
_entity_poly.type
_entity_poly.pdbx_seq_one_letter_code
_entity_poly.pdbx_strand_id
1 'polypeptide(L)'
;MGMKSDSPIIIKNDKGQFQLIDDTHHTLETKTAQRGLTIFAPYFEDPKQRIFKEDLTYVQLLELVKKLNRRLERKGLPEVETSNKFDQFVQQRQYYIKEQSQAGLTIKDGDPRWLHEFENFKKVVSQEITRPLKPEQEKASFFMTVMKRAANFSVPGAGKTAMMYGTFAYLSSSQVNEVDKLLVVSPLNAFAAWRTEFQEVFGSKRELYYLNMRDKKYNNNPGAIKHDWVQADVITINYESL
;
A
#
# COMPACT_ATOMS: atom_id res chain seq x y z
N MET A 1 4.89 -25.24 -23.33
CA MET A 1 4.14 -25.58 -24.56
C MET A 1 3.57 -24.27 -25.07
N GLY A 2 4.18 -23.68 -26.10
CA GLY A 2 3.90 -22.30 -26.52
C GLY A 2 2.46 -22.16 -27.00
N MET A 3 1.70 -21.25 -26.40
CA MET A 3 0.43 -20.81 -26.97
C MET A 3 0.73 -20.28 -28.37
N LYS A 4 0.28 -20.99 -29.41
CA LYS A 4 0.26 -20.44 -30.77
C LYS A 4 -0.91 -19.47 -30.82
N SER A 5 -0.60 -18.18 -30.82
CA SER A 5 -1.56 -17.10 -30.94
C SER A 5 -1.38 -16.43 -32.29
N ASP A 6 -2.47 -16.04 -32.94
CA ASP A 6 -2.46 -15.30 -34.20
C ASP A 6 -2.21 -13.79 -33.99
N SER A 7 -2.31 -13.35 -32.73
CA SER A 7 -1.98 -11.99 -32.29
C SER A 7 -0.96 -12.04 -31.13
N PRO A 8 -0.09 -11.02 -30.97
CA PRO A 8 0.78 -10.93 -29.82
C PRO A 8 -0.05 -10.93 -28.52
N ILE A 9 0.45 -11.53 -27.45
CA ILE A 9 -0.35 -11.75 -26.24
C ILE A 9 0.43 -11.47 -24.97
N ILE A 10 -0.24 -10.87 -23.97
CA ILE A 10 0.29 -10.72 -22.62
C ILE A 10 -0.15 -11.91 -21.75
N ILE A 11 0.84 -12.68 -21.32
CA ILE A 11 0.65 -13.83 -20.43
C ILE A 11 1.31 -13.62 -19.08
N LYS A 12 0.86 -14.37 -18.07
CA LYS A 12 1.59 -14.56 -16.83
C LYS A 12 2.52 -15.76 -16.97
N ASN A 13 3.82 -15.52 -16.96
CA ASN A 13 4.84 -16.56 -17.10
C ASN A 13 4.94 -17.46 -15.85
N ASP A 14 5.77 -18.50 -15.91
CA ASP A 14 5.93 -19.48 -14.83
C ASP A 14 6.54 -18.88 -13.55
N LYS A 15 7.24 -17.75 -13.67
CA LYS A 15 7.77 -16.98 -12.54
C LYS A 15 6.73 -16.03 -11.92
N GLY A 16 5.51 -16.00 -12.46
CA GLY A 16 4.43 -15.14 -11.99
C GLY A 16 4.46 -13.71 -12.51
N GLN A 17 5.37 -13.38 -13.45
CA GLN A 17 5.50 -12.05 -14.04
C GLN A 17 4.69 -11.95 -15.33
N PHE A 18 4.23 -10.75 -15.69
CA PHE A 18 3.60 -10.52 -16.97
C PHE A 18 4.64 -10.34 -18.08
N GLN A 19 4.38 -10.96 -19.23
CA GLN A 19 5.31 -11.01 -20.36
C GLN A 19 4.54 -10.83 -21.66
N LEU A 20 5.08 -10.00 -22.56
CA LEU A 20 4.56 -9.83 -23.92
C LEU A 20 5.20 -10.87 -24.85
N ILE A 21 4.38 -11.82 -25.28
CA ILE A 21 4.75 -12.90 -26.19
C ILE A 21 4.35 -12.52 -27.61
N ASP A 22 5.21 -12.88 -28.55
CA ASP A 22 4.96 -12.63 -29.97
C ASP A 22 3.94 -13.65 -30.52
N ASP A 23 3.35 -13.33 -31.66
CA ASP A 23 2.49 -14.24 -32.40
C ASP A 23 3.29 -15.24 -33.24
N THR A 24 2.57 -16.15 -33.90
CA THR A 24 3.18 -17.11 -34.84
C THR A 24 3.72 -16.45 -36.12
N HIS A 25 3.37 -15.18 -36.37
CA HIS A 25 3.82 -14.39 -37.51
C HIS A 25 5.09 -13.56 -37.22
N HIS A 26 5.63 -13.64 -36.00
CA HIS A 26 6.78 -12.85 -35.56
C HIS A 26 6.55 -11.33 -35.70
N THR A 27 5.32 -10.87 -35.42
CA THR A 27 4.92 -9.47 -35.55
C THR A 27 5.81 -8.52 -34.75
N LEU A 28 6.11 -8.85 -33.49
CA LEU A 28 6.91 -8.01 -32.59
C LEU A 28 8.41 -8.01 -32.95
N GLU A 29 8.87 -9.01 -33.70
CA GLU A 29 10.25 -9.07 -34.23
C GLU A 29 10.46 -8.21 -35.48
N THR A 30 9.39 -7.73 -36.12
CA THR A 30 9.52 -6.82 -37.27
C THR A 30 10.22 -5.52 -36.87
N LYS A 31 11.06 -4.96 -37.76
CA LYS A 31 11.74 -3.67 -37.52
C LYS A 31 10.77 -2.54 -37.18
N THR A 32 9.56 -2.59 -37.76
CA THR A 32 8.49 -1.62 -37.51
C THR A 32 7.98 -1.73 -36.07
N ALA A 33 7.69 -2.95 -35.60
CA ALA A 33 7.24 -3.18 -34.23
C ALA A 33 8.35 -2.86 -33.22
N GLN A 34 9.59 -3.31 -33.44
CA GLN A 34 10.72 -3.06 -32.53
C GLN A 34 10.97 -1.55 -32.30
N ARG A 35 10.93 -0.73 -33.36
CA ARG A 35 11.00 0.75 -33.25
C ARG A 35 9.77 1.33 -32.53
N GLY A 36 8.63 0.68 -32.67
CA GLY A 36 7.41 1.01 -31.93
C GLY A 36 7.54 0.71 -30.44
N LEU A 37 8.20 -0.38 -30.10
CA LEU A 37 8.33 -0.90 -28.74
C LEU A 37 9.36 -0.15 -27.88
N THR A 38 10.34 0.54 -28.50
CA THR A 38 11.43 1.21 -27.77
C THR A 38 10.94 2.21 -26.72
N ILE A 39 9.81 2.88 -26.97
CA ILE A 39 9.22 3.83 -26.01
C ILE A 39 8.72 3.15 -24.72
N PHE A 40 8.45 1.85 -24.78
CA PHE A 40 7.95 1.08 -23.65
C PHE A 40 9.07 0.44 -22.83
N ALA A 41 10.34 0.68 -23.17
CA ALA A 41 11.50 0.25 -22.38
C ALA A 41 11.35 0.50 -20.86
N PRO A 42 10.79 1.63 -20.37
CA PRO A 42 10.61 1.86 -18.93
C PRO A 42 9.66 0.88 -18.22
N TYR A 43 8.79 0.16 -18.96
CA TYR A 43 7.85 -0.82 -18.42
C TYR A 43 8.43 -2.24 -18.37
N PHE A 44 9.59 -2.48 -18.98
CA PHE A 44 10.22 -3.80 -19.02
C PHE A 44 11.29 -3.92 -17.93
N GLU A 45 11.27 -5.05 -17.22
CA GLU A 45 12.39 -5.53 -16.40
C GLU A 45 13.47 -6.11 -17.32
N ASP A 46 13.04 -6.94 -18.27
CA ASP A 46 13.89 -7.47 -19.34
C ASP A 46 13.29 -7.12 -20.70
N PRO A 47 13.79 -6.07 -21.38
CA PRO A 47 13.32 -5.69 -22.71
C PRO A 47 13.55 -6.74 -23.80
N LYS A 48 14.58 -7.58 -23.66
CA LYS A 48 14.90 -8.63 -24.66
C LYS A 48 13.89 -9.76 -24.58
N GLN A 49 13.56 -10.18 -23.35
CA GLN A 49 12.54 -11.21 -23.10
C GLN A 49 11.12 -10.63 -23.05
N ARG A 50 10.98 -9.30 -23.15
CA ARG A 50 9.73 -8.55 -23.04
C ARG A 50 8.97 -8.85 -21.75
N ILE A 51 9.70 -9.02 -20.65
CA ILE A 51 9.17 -9.23 -19.30
C ILE A 51 8.92 -7.88 -18.66
N PHE A 52 7.70 -7.64 -18.18
CA PHE A 52 7.33 -6.40 -17.51
C PHE A 52 7.87 -6.34 -16.07
N LYS A 53 8.06 -5.13 -15.55
CA LYS A 53 8.42 -4.92 -14.14
C LYS A 53 7.33 -5.45 -13.21
N GLU A 54 7.75 -6.02 -12.09
CA GLU A 54 6.85 -6.61 -11.09
C GLU A 54 6.02 -5.57 -10.33
N ASP A 55 6.54 -4.34 -10.24
CA ASP A 55 5.93 -3.24 -9.49
C ASP A 55 4.85 -2.49 -10.28
N LEU A 56 4.57 -2.89 -11.53
CA LEU A 56 3.51 -2.29 -12.33
C LEU A 56 2.13 -2.55 -11.72
N THR A 57 1.41 -1.47 -11.43
CA THR A 57 0.01 -1.54 -11.02
C THR A 57 -0.87 -2.00 -12.18
N TYR A 58 -2.06 -2.53 -11.86
CA TYR A 58 -3.04 -2.91 -12.89
C TYR A 58 -3.44 -1.71 -13.78
N VAL A 59 -3.43 -0.48 -13.24
CA VAL A 59 -3.70 0.75 -14.00
C VAL A 59 -2.61 0.99 -15.03
N GLN A 60 -1.34 0.90 -14.61
CA GLN A 60 -0.19 1.05 -15.51
C GLN A 60 -0.17 -0.05 -16.58
N LEU A 61 -0.54 -1.28 -16.22
CA LEU A 61 -0.67 -2.39 -17.18
C LEU A 61 -1.76 -2.12 -18.21
N LEU A 62 -2.97 -1.70 -17.79
CA LEU A 62 -4.04 -1.34 -18.73
C LEU A 62 -3.65 -0.16 -19.63
N GLU A 63 -2.97 0.84 -19.08
CA GLU A 63 -2.47 1.98 -19.85
C GLU A 63 -1.39 1.54 -20.85
N LEU A 64 -0.51 0.62 -20.45
CA LEU A 64 0.50 0.02 -21.31
C LEU A 64 -0.16 -0.73 -22.49
N VAL A 65 -1.13 -1.61 -22.23
CA VAL A 65 -1.88 -2.32 -23.30
C VAL A 65 -2.52 -1.33 -24.27
N LYS A 66 -3.20 -0.30 -23.74
CA LYS A 66 -3.83 0.74 -24.56
C LYS A 66 -2.81 1.48 -25.44
N LYS A 67 -1.65 1.85 -24.87
CA LYS A 67 -0.59 2.55 -25.63
C LYS A 67 0.08 1.64 -26.65
N LEU A 68 0.29 0.37 -26.32
CA LEU A 68 0.82 -0.66 -27.24
C LEU A 68 -0.12 -0.81 -28.44
N ASN A 69 -1.40 -1.08 -28.21
CA ASN A 69 -2.39 -1.31 -29.28
C ASN A 69 -2.52 -0.08 -30.18
N ARG A 70 -2.65 1.13 -29.61
CA ARG A 70 -2.67 2.37 -30.40
C ARG A 70 -1.45 2.55 -31.29
N ARG A 71 -0.28 2.03 -30.88
CA ARG A 71 0.96 2.17 -31.64
C ARG A 71 1.10 1.09 -32.71
N LEU A 72 0.66 -0.13 -32.44
CA LEU A 72 0.60 -1.22 -33.41
C LEU A 72 -0.43 -0.92 -34.50
N GLU A 73 -1.62 -0.45 -34.12
CA GLU A 73 -2.69 -0.04 -35.03
C GLU A 73 -2.23 1.03 -36.04
N ARG A 74 -1.52 2.08 -35.57
CA ARG A 74 -0.91 3.11 -36.44
C ARG A 74 0.08 2.58 -37.48
N LYS A 75 0.54 1.34 -37.31
CA LYS A 75 1.46 0.63 -38.20
C LYS A 75 0.78 -0.50 -38.97
N GLY A 76 -0.54 -0.65 -38.85
CA GLY A 76 -1.30 -1.73 -39.48
C GLY A 76 -0.98 -3.11 -38.91
N LEU A 77 -0.50 -3.17 -37.65
CA LEU A 77 -0.16 -4.41 -36.96
C LEU A 77 -1.31 -4.85 -36.04
N PRO A 78 -1.47 -6.15 -35.77
CA PRO A 78 -2.53 -6.67 -34.91
C PRO A 78 -2.44 -6.10 -33.48
N GLU A 79 -3.58 -6.06 -32.80
CA GLU A 79 -3.64 -5.68 -31.40
C GLU A 79 -3.01 -6.76 -30.50
N VAL A 80 -2.49 -6.33 -29.35
CA VAL A 80 -2.04 -7.24 -28.30
C VAL A 80 -3.26 -7.75 -27.54
N GLU A 81 -3.38 -9.07 -27.46
CA GLU A 81 -4.38 -9.78 -26.66
C GLU A 81 -3.94 -9.91 -25.19
N THR A 82 -4.91 -10.11 -24.30
CA THR A 82 -4.66 -10.41 -22.89
C THR A 82 -5.11 -11.83 -22.57
N SER A 83 -4.30 -12.55 -21.80
CA SER A 83 -4.68 -13.89 -21.32
C SER A 83 -5.70 -13.82 -20.18
N ASN A 84 -6.45 -14.91 -19.98
CA ASN A 84 -7.37 -15.04 -18.83
C ASN A 84 -6.71 -14.74 -17.48
N LYS A 85 -5.43 -15.11 -17.29
CA LYS A 85 -4.69 -14.82 -16.04
C LYS A 85 -4.45 -13.32 -15.86
N PHE A 86 -4.24 -12.57 -16.94
CA PHE A 86 -4.14 -11.12 -16.91
C PHE A 86 -5.48 -10.49 -16.57
N ASP A 87 -6.56 -10.91 -17.25
CA ASP A 87 -7.89 -10.34 -17.04
C ASP A 87 -8.38 -10.60 -15.62
N GLN A 88 -8.18 -11.81 -15.09
CA GLN A 88 -8.49 -12.16 -13.70
C GLN A 88 -7.71 -11.29 -12.72
N PHE A 89 -6.43 -11.04 -12.97
CA PHE A 89 -5.62 -10.15 -12.13
C PHE A 89 -6.17 -8.72 -12.13
N VAL A 90 -6.52 -8.18 -13.29
CA VAL A 90 -7.11 -6.83 -13.42
C VAL A 90 -8.45 -6.76 -12.69
N GLN A 91 -9.36 -7.70 -12.95
CA GLN A 91 -10.70 -7.74 -12.36
C GLN A 91 -10.63 -7.84 -10.83
N GLN A 92 -9.77 -8.71 -10.30
CA GLN A 92 -9.60 -8.86 -8.85
C GLN A 92 -9.14 -7.56 -8.20
N ARG A 93 -8.20 -6.84 -8.81
CA ARG A 93 -7.70 -5.55 -8.28
C ARG A 93 -8.75 -4.44 -8.36
N GLN A 94 -9.51 -4.37 -9.46
CA GLN A 94 -10.61 -3.42 -9.61
C GLN A 94 -11.72 -3.66 -8.58
N TYR A 95 -12.09 -4.92 -8.35
CA TYR A 95 -13.08 -5.29 -7.36
C TYR A 95 -12.65 -4.87 -5.96
N TYR A 96 -11.41 -5.19 -5.55
CA TYR A 96 -10.87 -4.78 -4.26
C TYR A 96 -10.92 -3.26 -4.04
N ILE A 97 -10.58 -2.46 -5.06
CA ILE A 97 -10.65 -0.99 -4.98
C ILE A 97 -12.10 -0.51 -4.81
N LYS A 98 -13.03 -1.13 -5.53
CA LYS A 98 -14.45 -0.80 -5.41
C LYS A 98 -14.98 -1.13 -4.03
N GLU A 99 -14.64 -2.30 -3.48
CA GLU A 99 -15.02 -2.70 -2.13
C GLU A 99 -14.45 -1.75 -1.07
N GLN A 100 -13.15 -1.43 -1.15
CA GLN A 100 -12.51 -0.48 -0.24
C GLN A 100 -13.16 0.91 -0.33
N SER A 101 -13.45 1.38 -1.54
CA SER A 101 -14.15 2.65 -1.74
C SER A 101 -15.54 2.62 -1.10
N GLN A 102 -16.30 1.53 -1.29
CA GLN A 102 -17.63 1.38 -0.71
C GLN A 102 -17.58 1.32 0.82
N ALA A 103 -16.62 0.59 1.37
CA ALA A 103 -16.39 0.55 2.81
C ALA A 103 -16.10 1.95 3.37
N GLY A 104 -15.18 2.68 2.74
CA GLY A 104 -14.84 4.04 3.16
C GLY A 104 -16.02 5.02 3.12
N LEU A 105 -16.88 4.93 2.09
CA LEU A 105 -18.09 5.75 2.00
C LEU A 105 -19.10 5.38 3.10
N THR A 106 -19.42 4.09 3.22
CA THR A 106 -20.43 3.62 4.19
C THR A 106 -20.02 3.86 5.65
N ILE A 107 -18.73 3.79 5.99
CA ILE A 107 -18.25 4.16 7.33
C ILE A 107 -18.47 5.66 7.60
N LYS A 108 -18.14 6.52 6.63
CA LYS A 108 -18.30 7.98 6.77
C LYS A 108 -19.77 8.40 6.87
N ASP A 109 -20.64 7.71 6.15
CA ASP A 109 -22.09 7.94 6.16
C ASP A 109 -22.76 7.38 7.43
N GLY A 110 -22.01 6.67 8.29
CA GLY A 110 -22.55 6.06 9.50
C GLY A 110 -23.51 4.90 9.21
N ASP A 111 -23.29 4.18 8.12
CA ASP A 111 -24.12 3.04 7.72
C ASP A 111 -24.18 2.00 8.86
N PRO A 112 -25.39 1.58 9.31
CA PRO A 112 -25.57 0.65 10.43
C PRO A 112 -24.84 -0.68 10.27
N ARG A 113 -24.45 -1.07 9.05
CA ARG A 113 -23.68 -2.30 8.81
C ARG A 113 -22.39 -2.38 9.61
N TRP A 114 -21.81 -1.23 10.00
CA TRP A 114 -20.54 -1.14 10.72
C TRP A 114 -20.71 -1.05 12.24
N LEU A 115 -21.95 -1.06 12.74
CA LEU A 115 -22.22 -0.80 14.15
C LEU A 115 -21.56 -1.84 15.06
N HIS A 116 -21.58 -3.11 14.66
CA HIS A 116 -20.99 -4.19 15.45
C HIS A 116 -19.47 -4.05 15.53
N GLU A 117 -18.81 -3.86 14.39
CA GLU A 117 -17.37 -3.68 14.28
C GLU A 117 -16.90 -2.41 14.98
N PHE A 118 -17.67 -1.32 14.90
CA PHE A 118 -17.34 -0.07 15.55
C PHE A 118 -17.45 -0.17 17.08
N GLU A 119 -18.49 -0.82 17.60
CA GLU A 119 -18.61 -1.05 19.05
C GLU A 119 -17.55 -2.04 19.57
N ASN A 120 -17.20 -3.06 18.80
CA ASN A 120 -16.06 -3.93 19.12
C ASN A 120 -14.75 -3.13 19.15
N PHE A 121 -14.51 -2.27 18.15
CA PHE A 121 -13.36 -1.37 18.11
C PHE A 121 -13.27 -0.51 19.37
N LYS A 122 -14.37 0.16 19.74
CA LYS A 122 -14.41 1.01 20.94
C LYS A 122 -14.13 0.21 22.21
N LYS A 123 -14.71 -0.99 22.34
CA LYS A 123 -14.48 -1.88 23.49
C LYS A 123 -13.00 -2.21 23.63
N VAL A 124 -12.36 -2.70 22.57
CA VAL A 124 -10.92 -3.04 22.59
C VAL A 124 -10.08 -1.81 22.91
N VAL A 125 -10.30 -0.69 22.20
CA VAL A 125 -9.51 0.53 22.42
C VAL A 125 -9.64 1.04 23.86
N SER A 126 -10.84 1.01 24.45
CA SER A 126 -11.06 1.45 25.84
C SER A 126 -10.28 0.63 26.87
N GLN A 127 -9.96 -0.63 26.56
CA GLN A 127 -9.14 -1.49 27.39
C GLN A 127 -7.66 -1.12 27.31
N GLU A 128 -7.20 -0.67 26.14
CA GLU A 128 -5.79 -0.38 25.85
C GLU A 128 -5.34 1.04 26.23
N ILE A 129 -6.24 2.05 26.16
CA ILE A 129 -5.87 3.46 26.39
C ILE A 129 -6.39 3.99 27.73
N THR A 130 -5.64 4.90 28.35
CA THR A 130 -6.01 5.56 29.62
C THR A 130 -6.84 6.81 29.38
N ARG A 131 -6.45 7.64 28.40
CA ARG A 131 -7.22 8.84 28.03
C ARG A 131 -8.20 8.48 26.90
N PRO A 132 -9.52 8.53 27.15
CA PRO A 132 -10.51 8.17 26.12
C PRO A 132 -10.43 9.09 24.90
N LEU A 133 -10.71 8.50 23.73
CA LEU A 133 -10.85 9.26 22.49
C LEU A 133 -12.17 10.03 22.49
N LYS A 134 -12.18 11.19 21.83
CA LYS A 134 -13.43 11.89 21.50
C LYS A 134 -14.21 11.10 20.43
N PRO A 135 -15.54 11.24 20.32
CA PRO A 135 -16.34 10.52 19.33
C PRO A 135 -15.83 10.65 17.89
N GLU A 136 -15.37 11.84 17.49
CA GLU A 136 -14.81 12.07 16.14
C GLU A 136 -13.47 11.36 15.96
N GLN A 137 -12.68 11.26 17.04
CA GLN A 137 -11.41 10.54 17.04
C GLN A 137 -11.63 9.03 16.97
N GLU A 138 -12.64 8.49 17.68
CA GLU A 138 -13.03 7.08 17.58
C GLU A 138 -13.41 6.73 16.14
N LYS A 139 -14.29 7.53 15.52
CA LYS A 139 -14.70 7.32 14.12
C LYS A 139 -13.52 7.38 13.16
N ALA A 140 -12.63 8.36 13.32
CA ALA A 140 -11.44 8.49 12.48
C ALA A 140 -10.47 7.31 12.67
N SER A 141 -10.27 6.85 13.91
CA SER A 141 -9.40 5.73 14.24
C SER A 141 -9.94 4.41 13.69
N PHE A 142 -11.25 4.19 13.81
CA PHE A 142 -11.94 3.05 13.21
C PHE A 142 -11.84 3.08 11.69
N PHE A 143 -12.09 4.23 11.06
CA PHE A 143 -11.92 4.40 9.62
C PHE A 143 -10.50 4.03 9.16
N MET A 144 -9.46 4.51 9.86
CA MET A 144 -8.06 4.17 9.54
C MET A 144 -7.78 2.67 9.71
N THR A 145 -8.38 2.03 10.72
CA THR A 145 -8.28 0.58 10.97
C THR A 145 -8.83 -0.23 9.79
N VAL A 146 -10.05 0.10 9.32
CA VAL A 146 -10.70 -0.63 8.22
C VAL A 146 -10.02 -0.35 6.88
N MET A 147 -9.69 0.91 6.61
CA MET A 147 -9.17 1.31 5.30
C MET A 147 -7.71 0.93 5.09
N LYS A 148 -6.93 0.76 6.16
CA LYS A 148 -5.49 0.41 6.21
C LYS A 148 -4.55 1.45 5.56
N ARG A 149 -4.91 1.98 4.38
CA ARG A 149 -4.24 3.04 3.63
C ARG A 149 -5.16 4.26 3.57
N ALA A 150 -5.19 5.02 4.65
CA ALA A 150 -6.06 6.18 4.80
C ALA A 150 -5.27 7.49 4.80
N ALA A 151 -5.89 8.54 4.27
CA ALA A 151 -5.43 9.91 4.40
C ALA A 151 -6.38 10.68 5.33
N ASN A 152 -5.83 11.33 6.35
CA ASN A 152 -6.60 12.10 7.32
C ASN A 152 -6.45 13.61 7.08
N PHE A 153 -7.51 14.23 6.56
CA PHE A 153 -7.59 15.66 6.25
C PHE A 153 -8.33 16.50 7.32
N SER A 154 -8.45 16.00 8.55
CA SER A 154 -9.01 16.80 9.66
C SER A 154 -8.25 18.12 9.87
N VAL A 155 -8.91 19.10 10.48
CA VAL A 155 -8.32 20.41 10.79
C VAL A 155 -7.15 20.31 11.79
N PRO A 156 -6.24 21.31 11.83
CA PRO A 156 -5.23 21.42 12.88
C PRO A 156 -5.86 21.39 14.28
N GLY A 157 -5.20 20.71 15.23
CA GLY A 157 -5.70 20.58 16.60
C GLY A 157 -6.76 19.48 16.82
N ALA A 158 -7.22 18.78 15.79
CA ALA A 158 -8.21 17.69 15.93
C ALA A 158 -7.68 16.45 16.70
N GLY A 159 -6.37 16.38 16.96
CA GLY A 159 -5.75 15.23 17.63
C GLY A 159 -5.44 14.06 16.69
N LYS A 160 -4.86 14.33 15.52
CA LYS A 160 -4.47 13.30 14.53
C LYS A 160 -3.56 12.22 15.13
N THR A 161 -2.64 12.61 16.00
CA THR A 161 -1.74 11.70 16.71
C THR A 161 -2.53 10.76 17.64
N ALA A 162 -3.48 11.29 18.42
CA ALA A 162 -4.38 10.48 19.24
C ALA A 162 -5.22 9.51 18.39
N MET A 163 -5.71 9.96 17.23
CA MET A 163 -6.44 9.09 16.30
C MET A 163 -5.56 7.93 15.81
N MET A 164 -4.30 8.20 15.45
CA MET A 164 -3.37 7.16 15.04
C MET A 164 -3.09 6.19 16.20
N TYR A 165 -2.95 6.69 17.43
CA TYR A 165 -2.81 5.81 18.59
C TYR A 165 -4.06 5.01 18.91
N GLY A 166 -5.26 5.51 18.60
CA GLY A 166 -6.49 4.71 18.64
C GLY A 166 -6.45 3.52 17.67
N THR A 167 -6.02 3.76 16.43
CA THR A 167 -5.82 2.72 15.42
C THR A 167 -4.74 1.72 15.87
N PHE A 168 -3.59 2.23 16.34
CA PHE A 168 -2.50 1.39 16.83
C PHE A 168 -2.95 0.55 18.03
N ALA A 169 -3.64 1.13 19.00
CA ALA A 169 -4.15 0.44 20.18
C ALA A 169 -5.02 -0.77 19.80
N TYR A 170 -5.95 -0.58 18.86
CA TYR A 170 -6.80 -1.68 18.37
C TYR A 170 -5.97 -2.78 17.68
N LEU A 171 -5.20 -2.42 16.65
CA LEU A 171 -4.49 -3.38 15.81
C LEU A 171 -3.40 -4.15 16.55
N SER A 172 -2.76 -3.52 17.55
CA SER A 172 -1.71 -4.12 18.38
C SER A 172 -2.22 -4.74 19.68
N SER A 173 -3.53 -4.69 19.93
CA SER A 173 -4.11 -5.38 21.10
C SER A 173 -3.89 -6.89 21.00
N SER A 174 -3.81 -7.57 22.13
CA SER A 174 -3.68 -9.03 22.18
C SER A 174 -4.85 -9.77 21.49
N GLN A 175 -6.02 -9.14 21.42
CA GLN A 175 -7.21 -9.69 20.77
C GLN A 175 -7.12 -9.66 19.23
N VAL A 176 -6.45 -8.65 18.66
CA VAL A 176 -6.38 -8.43 17.20
C VAL A 176 -5.02 -8.88 16.66
N ASN A 177 -3.93 -8.46 17.29
CA ASN A 177 -2.55 -8.87 17.01
C ASN A 177 -2.17 -8.81 15.52
N GLU A 178 -2.59 -7.75 14.83
CA GLU A 178 -2.29 -7.52 13.40
C GLU A 178 -1.03 -6.68 13.18
N VAL A 179 -0.64 -5.85 14.15
CA VAL A 179 0.57 -5.01 14.10
C VAL A 179 1.28 -5.02 15.44
N ASP A 180 2.60 -4.82 15.42
CA ASP A 180 3.44 -4.79 16.63
C ASP A 180 4.11 -3.42 16.85
N LYS A 181 4.26 -2.60 15.80
CA LYS A 181 5.00 -1.32 15.86
C LYS A 181 4.35 -0.22 15.03
N LEU A 182 4.66 1.03 15.38
CA LEU A 182 4.31 2.23 14.64
C LEU A 182 5.59 2.92 14.13
N LEU A 183 5.81 2.85 12.81
CA LEU A 183 6.84 3.65 12.15
C LEU A 183 6.25 4.98 11.67
N VAL A 184 6.84 6.07 12.13
CA VAL A 184 6.43 7.45 11.86
C VAL A 184 7.52 8.15 11.06
N VAL A 185 7.17 8.56 9.84
CA VAL A 185 8.02 9.42 9.00
C VAL A 185 7.48 10.84 9.09
N SER A 186 8.24 11.77 9.69
CA SER A 186 7.77 13.14 9.94
C SER A 186 8.91 14.16 10.02
N PRO A 187 8.65 15.48 9.96
CA PRO A 187 9.69 16.44 10.27
C PRO A 187 10.11 16.34 11.74
N LEU A 188 11.33 16.79 12.05
CA LEU A 188 11.95 16.62 13.38
C LEU A 188 11.14 17.25 14.51
N ASN A 189 10.48 18.38 14.24
CA ASN A 189 9.67 19.09 15.22
C ASN A 189 8.45 18.29 15.71
N ALA A 190 8.04 17.24 14.98
CA ALA A 190 6.93 16.38 15.38
C ALA A 190 7.33 15.23 16.32
N PHE A 191 8.62 14.92 16.45
CA PHE A 191 9.09 13.72 17.17
C PHE A 191 8.67 13.74 18.64
N ALA A 192 8.88 14.88 19.31
CA ALA A 192 8.49 15.05 20.70
C ALA A 192 6.99 14.83 20.90
N ALA A 193 6.16 15.33 19.98
CA ALA A 193 4.71 15.18 20.05
C ALA A 193 4.27 13.71 19.96
N TRP A 194 4.91 12.89 19.12
CA TRP A 194 4.60 11.45 19.07
C TRP A 194 4.91 10.76 20.40
N ARG A 195 6.07 11.06 20.99
CA ARG A 195 6.46 10.49 22.29
C ARG A 195 5.51 10.91 23.41
N THR A 196 5.27 12.20 23.58
CA THR A 196 4.44 12.71 24.69
C THR A 196 2.99 12.27 24.54
N GLU A 197 2.44 12.32 23.33
CA GLU A 197 1.05 11.91 23.10
C GLU A 197 0.84 10.42 23.38
N PHE A 198 1.85 9.56 23.12
CA PHE A 198 1.76 8.14 23.49
C PHE A 198 1.58 7.99 25.00
N GLN A 199 2.42 8.66 25.78
CA GLN A 199 2.39 8.59 27.23
C GLN A 199 1.04 9.08 27.79
N GLU A 200 0.48 10.13 27.20
CA GLU A 200 -0.84 10.64 27.57
C GLU A 200 -2.01 9.74 27.15
N VAL A 201 -1.92 9.10 25.98
CA VAL A 201 -2.98 8.20 25.47
C VAL A 201 -2.97 6.89 26.25
N PHE A 202 -1.83 6.21 26.34
CA PHE A 202 -1.74 4.88 26.91
C PHE A 202 -1.59 4.91 28.44
N GLY A 203 -0.97 5.94 29.02
CA GLY A 203 -0.75 6.05 30.46
C GLY A 203 0.02 4.84 31.00
N SER A 204 -0.37 4.33 32.17
CA SER A 204 0.25 3.16 32.79
C SER A 204 -0.13 1.82 32.14
N LYS A 205 -1.05 1.81 31.17
CA LYS A 205 -1.49 0.58 30.51
C LYS A 205 -0.43 0.02 29.55
N ARG A 206 0.43 0.87 29.00
CA ARG A 206 1.55 0.47 28.14
C ARG A 206 2.79 1.28 28.46
N GLU A 207 3.92 0.59 28.58
CA GLU A 207 5.23 1.22 28.58
C GLU A 207 5.63 1.60 27.15
N LEU A 208 6.38 2.69 26.98
CA LEU A 208 6.84 3.15 25.68
C LEU A 208 8.32 2.83 25.47
N TYR A 209 8.62 1.97 24.51
CA TYR A 209 9.95 1.79 23.94
C TYR A 209 10.07 2.65 22.67
N TYR A 210 10.53 3.90 22.85
CA TYR A 210 10.64 4.88 21.78
C TYR A 210 12.00 4.82 21.07
N LEU A 211 11.99 4.61 19.75
CA LEU A 211 13.18 4.63 18.91
C LEU A 211 13.21 5.90 18.06
N ASN A 212 14.08 6.84 18.42
CA ASN A 212 14.35 8.03 17.63
C ASN A 212 15.58 7.80 16.73
N MET A 213 15.38 7.68 15.41
CA MET A 213 16.47 7.43 14.46
C MET A 213 17.55 8.53 14.42
N ARG A 214 17.30 9.69 15.05
CA ARG A 214 18.26 10.79 15.17
C ARG A 214 19.12 10.75 16.42
N ASP A 215 18.92 9.76 17.29
CA ASP A 215 19.76 9.62 18.48
C ASP A 215 21.19 9.26 18.08
N LYS A 216 22.17 9.96 18.67
CA LYS A 216 23.61 9.79 18.36
C LYS A 216 24.10 8.35 18.51
N LYS A 217 23.46 7.54 19.36
CA LYS A 217 23.80 6.11 19.57
C LYS A 217 23.67 5.25 18.31
N TYR A 218 22.90 5.70 17.32
CA TYR A 218 22.69 4.98 16.06
C TYR A 218 23.64 5.39 14.94
N ASN A 219 24.41 6.47 15.12
CA ASN A 219 25.34 6.96 14.10
C ASN A 219 26.39 5.89 13.76
N ASN A 220 26.43 5.46 12.50
CA ASN A 220 27.31 4.39 12.02
C ASN A 220 27.22 3.08 12.83
N ASN A 221 26.09 2.85 13.52
CA ASN A 221 25.89 1.66 14.34
C ASN A 221 24.57 0.93 13.98
N PRO A 222 24.53 0.20 12.85
CA PRO A 222 23.37 -0.60 12.48
C PRO A 222 23.03 -1.68 13.52
N GLY A 223 23.99 -2.13 14.32
CA GLY A 223 23.79 -3.12 15.37
C GLY A 223 22.89 -2.61 16.49
N ALA A 224 23.13 -1.37 16.95
CA ALA A 224 22.28 -0.72 17.96
C ALA A 224 20.84 -0.52 17.46
N ILE A 225 20.66 -0.16 16.18
CA ILE A 225 19.32 -0.04 15.58
C ILE A 225 18.62 -1.41 15.59
N LYS A 226 19.28 -2.47 15.11
CA LYS A 226 18.70 -3.82 15.08
C LYS A 226 18.31 -4.33 16.46
N HIS A 227 19.13 -4.06 17.47
CA HIS A 227 18.85 -4.41 18.86
C HIS A 227 17.60 -3.69 19.38
N ASP A 228 17.58 -2.35 19.28
CA ASP A 228 16.50 -1.54 19.84
C ASP A 228 15.19 -1.66 19.05
N TRP A 229 15.28 -1.98 17.75
CA TRP A 229 14.11 -2.16 16.88
C TRP A 229 13.18 -3.28 17.38
N VAL A 230 13.74 -4.38 17.91
CA VAL A 230 12.95 -5.55 18.35
C VAL A 230 11.96 -5.15 19.44
N GLN A 231 12.40 -4.35 20.40
CA GLN A 231 11.60 -3.90 21.54
C GLN A 231 10.82 -2.61 21.27
N ALA A 232 11.12 -1.87 20.20
CA ALA A 232 10.49 -0.58 19.95
C ALA A 232 8.98 -0.70 19.68
N ASP A 233 8.19 0.22 20.23
CA ASP A 233 6.77 0.39 19.91
C ASP A 233 6.58 1.48 18.86
N VAL A 234 7.24 2.63 19.06
CA VAL A 234 7.12 3.80 18.18
C VAL A 234 8.51 4.17 17.69
N ILE A 235 8.67 4.17 16.37
CA ILE A 235 9.90 4.52 15.68
C ILE A 235 9.68 5.81 14.91
N THR A 236 10.53 6.81 15.09
CA THR A 236 10.49 8.05 14.32
C THR A 236 11.71 8.20 13.42
N ILE A 237 11.44 8.58 12.17
CA ILE A 237 12.44 8.89 11.14
C ILE A 237 12.07 10.19 10.44
N ASN A 238 13.07 11.01 10.13
CA ASN A 238 12.88 12.24 9.37
C ASN A 238 13.12 12.00 7.89
N TYR A 239 12.56 12.87 7.06
CA TYR A 239 12.60 12.72 5.60
C TYR A 239 14.03 12.61 5.05
N GLU A 240 14.98 13.32 5.63
CA GLU A 240 16.39 13.34 5.22
C GLU A 240 17.16 12.05 5.58
N SER A 241 16.49 11.07 6.16
CA SER A 241 17.10 9.79 6.57
C SER A 241 16.54 8.57 5.84
N LEU A 242 15.66 8.80 4.84
CA LEU A 242 15.17 7.80 3.88
C LEU A 242 16.01 7.84 2.60
#